data_AF-A0A961TT75-F1
#
_entry.id   AF-A0A961TT75-F1
#
_cell.length_a   1.000
_cell.length_b   1.000
_cell.length_c   1.000
_cell.angle_alpha   90.00
_cell.angle_beta   90.00
_cell.angle_gamma   90.00
#
_symmetry.space_group_name_H-M   'P 1'
#
loop_
_entity.id
_entity.type
_entity.pdbx_description
1 polymer ?
#
loop_
_entity_poly.entity_id
_entity_poly.type
_entity_poly.pdbx_seq_one_letter_code
_entity_poly.pdbx_strand_id
1 'polypeptide(L)' 'GDRVRILPNHACVVTNLFDEVHLVSGNEVIETVPVAARGRVT' A
#
# COMPACT_ATOMS: atom_id res chain seq x y z
N GLY A 1 8.49 20.53 4.62
CA GLY A 1 8.91 19.22 5.12
C GLY A 1 9.09 18.31 3.93
N ASP A 2 10.08 17.44 3.98
CA ASP A 2 10.47 16.63 2.82
C ASP A 2 9.64 15.36 2.71
N ARG A 3 9.39 14.92 1.47
CA ARG A 3 8.65 13.70 1.16
C ARG A 3 9.65 12.62 0.75
N VAL A 4 9.56 11.46 1.40
CA VAL A 4 10.43 10.30 1.14
C VAL A 4 9.59 9.07 0.81
N ARG A 5 10.17 8.13 0.05
CA ARG A 5 9.56 6.83 -0.25
C ARG A 5 10.27 5.76 0.56
N ILE A 6 9.51 5.01 1.35
CA ILE A 6 10.03 3.97 2.25
C ILE A 6 9.71 2.60 1.64
N LEU A 7 10.74 1.75 1.48
CA LEU A 7 10.55 0.35 1.13
C LEU A 7 10.25 -0.43 2.43
N PRO A 8 9.11 -1.12 2.54
CA PRO A 8 8.83 -1.92 3.72
C PRO A 8 9.75 -3.15 3.76
N ASN A 9 10.17 -3.55 4.96
CA ASN A 9 10.93 -4.79 5.15
C ASN A 9 10.09 -6.03 4.79
N HIS A 10 8.84 -6.06 5.27
CA HIS A 10 7.89 -7.11 4.91
C HIS A 10 6.57 -6.48 4.45
N ALA A 11 6.27 -6.66 3.16
CA ALA A 11 5.10 -6.03 2.54
C ALA A 11 3.78 -6.54 3.13
N CYS A 12 3.66 -7.84 3.40
CA CYS A 12 2.41 -8.49 3.81
C CYS A 12 1.82 -7.89 5.09
N VAL A 13 2.66 -7.65 6.10
CA VAL A 13 2.20 -7.06 7.37
C VAL A 13 1.81 -5.61 7.20
N VAL A 14 2.54 -4.84 6.37
CA VAL A 14 2.24 -3.43 6.10
C VAL A 14 0.95 -3.29 5.31
N THR A 15 0.75 -4.08 4.24
CA THR A 15 -0.48 -4.04 3.44
C THR A 15 -1.71 -4.39 4.25
N ASN A 16 -1.58 -5.20 5.30
CA ASN A 16 -2.69 -5.55 6.19
C ASN A 16 -3.10 -4.40 7.16
N LEU A 17 -2.30 -3.34 7.26
CA LEU A 17 -2.59 -2.16 8.09
C LEU A 17 -3.44 -1.11 7.37
N PHE A 18 -3.54 -1.17 6.05
CA PHE A 18 -4.21 -0.16 5.23
C PHE A 18 -5.39 -0.76 4.47
N ASP A 19 -6.47 0.00 4.31
CA ASP A 19 -7.66 -0.44 3.57
C ASP A 19 -7.46 -0.46 2.05
N GLU A 20 -6.55 0.35 1.52
CA GLU A 20 -6.34 0.55 0.08
C GLU A 20 -4.84 0.66 -0.26
N VAL A 21 -4.51 0.40 -1.52
CA VAL A 21 -3.18 0.67 -2.11
C VAL A 21 -3.30 1.50 -3.38
N HIS A 22 -2.35 2.42 -3.57
CA HIS A 22 -2.26 3.24 -4.77
C HIS A 22 -1.33 2.58 -5.80
N LEU A 23 -1.84 2.35 -7.01
CA LEU A 23 -1.04 1.97 -8.16
C LEU A 23 -0.47 3.23 -8.80
N VAL A 24 0.85 3.28 -8.97
CA VAL A 24 1.57 4.50 -9.39
C VAL A 24 2.39 4.23 -10.65
N SER A 25 2.26 5.10 -11.65
CA SER A 25 3.12 5.17 -12.83
C SER A 25 3.94 6.46 -12.77
N GLY A 26 5.25 6.35 -12.56
CA GLY A 26 6.12 7.50 -12.33
C GLY A 26 5.71 8.27 -11.07
N ASN A 27 5.09 9.44 -11.26
CA ASN A 27 4.61 10.31 -10.18
C ASN A 27 3.08 10.42 -10.14
N GLU A 28 2.38 9.69 -11.00
CA GLU A 28 0.92 9.74 -11.12
C GLU A 28 0.28 8.50 -10.50
N VAL A 29 -0.74 8.72 -9.67
CA VAL A 29 -1.60 7.63 -9.18
C VAL A 29 -2.58 7.29 -10.28
N ILE A 30 -2.44 6.10 -10.85
CA ILE A 30 -3.28 5.65 -11.95
C ILE A 30 -4.53 4.91 -11.47
N GLU A 31 -4.48 4.33 -10.27
CA GLU A 31 -5.60 3.63 -9.67
C GLU A 31 -5.44 3.54 -8.14
N THR A 32 -6.53 3.37 -7.42
CA THR A 32 -6.54 3.02 -6.00
C THR A 32 -7.46 1.82 -5.82
N VAL A 33 -6.91 0.75 -5.26
CA VAL A 33 -7.63 -0.53 -5.13
C VAL A 33 -7.72 -0.95 -3.67
N PRO A 34 -8.83 -1.58 -3.23
CA PRO A 34 -8.98 -2.05 -1.87
C PRO A 34 -8.09 -3.26 -1.60
N VAL A 35 -7.57 -3.36 -0.37
CA VAL A 35 -6.96 -4.57 0.15
C VAL A 35 -8.08 -5.53 0.57
N ALA A 36 -8.68 -6.23 -0.40
CA ALA A 36 -9.89 -7.02 -0.21
C ALA A 36 -9.80 -8.09 0.90
N ALA A 37 -8.60 -8.62 1.16
CA ALA A 37 -8.34 -9.62 2.18
C ALA A 37 -7.82 -9.05 3.51
N ARG A 38 -7.88 -7.72 3.73
CA ARG A 38 -7.39 -7.11 4.97
C ARG A 38 -8.04 -7.74 6.20
N GLY A 39 -7.21 -8.09 7.17
CA GLY A 39 -7.62 -8.71 8.44
C GLY A 39 -8.06 -10.17 8.32
N ARG A 40 -8.01 -10.79 7.13
CA ARG A 40 -8.37 -12.19 6.91
C ARG A 40 -7.18 -13.11 7.18
N VAL A 41 -6.72 -13.08 8.43
CA VAL A 41 -5.61 -13.93 8.92
C VAL A 41 -6.24 -15.15 9.61
N THR A 42 -5.86 -16.35 9.18
CA THR A 42 -6.30 -17.64 9.74
C THR A 42 -5.26 -18.24 10.67
#